data_AF-A1DFF0-F1
#
_entry.id   AF-A1DFF0-F1
#
_cell.length_a   1.000
_cell.length_b   1.000
_cell.length_c   1.000
_cell.angle_alpha   90.00
_cell.angle_beta   90.00
_cell.angle_gamma   90.00
#
_symmetry.space_group_name_H-M   'P 1'
#
loop_
_entity.id
_entity.type
_entity.pdbx_description
1 polymer ?
#
loop_
_entity_poly.entity_id
_entity_poly.type
_entity_poly.pdbx_seq_one_letter_code
_entity_poly.pdbx_strand_id
1 'polypeptide(L)'
;MTLYLPEKDFITHNHFRSIYNALTKILMASLATNTSNFLFQKWYIRYLSEVADGRLELPPYEEREDGSIKIYYGELFCRVPDCSKSQKKYTATNNLRTHLETHGDIKLQEGNSGGRVPQKTVDEATKWYKWLFYAVDPQDGGGASTSADTHFVCAMSVDAGTPSLPVKKDGTVHVTNMRKKVAEMGRKVPCSSCGNRNDCCKDINKCAYFVLFDCGNITLEPTNGN
;
A
#
# COMPACT_ATOMS: atom_id res chain seq x y z
N MET A 1 56.90 -31.85 -28.23
CA MET A 1 56.43 -30.66 -27.52
C MET A 1 54.93 -30.55 -27.78
N THR A 2 54.12 -31.08 -26.86
CA THR A 2 52.66 -31.03 -26.95
C THR A 2 52.18 -30.74 -25.53
N LEU A 3 51.76 -29.51 -25.28
CA LEU A 3 51.26 -29.07 -23.98
C LEU A 3 49.76 -29.37 -23.92
N TYR A 4 49.38 -30.26 -23.00
CA TYR A 4 47.99 -30.50 -22.61
C TYR A 4 47.52 -29.33 -21.74
N LEU A 5 46.42 -28.68 -22.12
CA LEU A 5 45.69 -27.73 -21.27
C LEU A 5 44.46 -28.43 -20.69
N PRO A 6 44.19 -28.34 -19.37
CA PRO A 6 43.02 -28.97 -18.78
C PRO A 6 41.74 -28.18 -19.13
N GLU A 7 40.67 -28.92 -19.41
CA GLU A 7 39.33 -28.39 -19.67
C GLU A 7 38.86 -27.56 -18.47
N LYS A 8 38.55 -26.27 -18.71
CA LYS A 8 37.90 -25.42 -17.72
C LYS A 8 36.46 -25.87 -17.56
N ASP A 9 36.11 -26.23 -16.33
CA ASP A 9 34.76 -26.58 -15.89
C ASP A 9 33.71 -25.59 -16.41
N PHE A 10 32.92 -26.05 -17.36
CA PHE A 10 31.77 -25.34 -17.90
C PHE A 10 30.66 -25.39 -16.83
N ILE A 11 30.62 -24.40 -15.94
CA ILE A 11 29.46 -24.21 -15.05
C ILE A 11 28.27 -23.88 -15.94
N THR A 12 27.47 -24.90 -16.25
CA THR A 12 26.34 -24.80 -17.16
C THR A 12 25.35 -23.75 -16.66
N HIS A 13 24.69 -23.06 -17.59
CA HIS A 13 23.65 -22.04 -17.33
C HIS A 13 22.52 -22.52 -16.38
N ASN A 14 22.35 -23.85 -16.27
CA ASN A 14 21.44 -24.50 -15.34
C ASN A 14 21.86 -24.35 -13.87
N HIS A 15 23.16 -24.30 -13.57
CA HIS A 15 23.69 -24.11 -12.23
C HIS A 15 23.46 -22.68 -11.74
N PHE A 16 23.66 -21.68 -12.61
CA PHE A 16 23.30 -20.28 -12.32
C PHE A 16 21.80 -20.09 -12.08
N ARG A 17 20.95 -20.74 -12.88
CA ARG A 17 19.49 -20.69 -12.71
C ARG A 17 19.05 -21.37 -11.42
N SER A 18 19.70 -22.47 -11.03
CA SER A 18 19.45 -23.16 -9.76
C SER A 18 19.81 -22.28 -8.55
N ILE A 19 21.00 -21.66 -8.57
CA ILE A 19 21.44 -20.74 -7.53
C ILE A 19 20.52 -19.50 -7.47
N TYR A 20 20.17 -18.93 -8.62
CA TYR A 20 19.23 -17.81 -8.69
C TYR A 20 17.86 -18.18 -8.12
N ASN A 21 17.33 -19.37 -8.46
CA ASN A 21 16.06 -19.84 -7.92
C ASN A 21 16.14 -20.14 -6.42
N ALA A 22 17.24 -20.67 -5.92
CA ALA A 22 17.46 -20.92 -4.49
C ALA A 22 17.58 -19.61 -3.71
N LEU A 23 18.36 -18.65 -4.21
CA LEU A 23 18.46 -17.30 -3.65
C LEU A 23 17.12 -16.58 -3.70
N THR A 24 16.37 -16.71 -4.80
CA THR A 24 15.02 -16.14 -4.91
C THR A 24 14.05 -16.82 -3.94
N LYS A 25 14.14 -18.14 -3.72
CA LYS A 25 13.32 -18.84 -2.72
C LYS A 25 13.68 -18.45 -1.29
N ILE A 26 14.97 -18.24 -0.99
CA ILE A 26 15.45 -17.78 0.33
C ILE A 26 15.04 -16.32 0.56
N LEU A 27 15.14 -15.47 -0.46
CA LEU A 27 14.65 -14.11 -0.47
C LEU A 27 13.13 -14.08 -0.29
N MET A 28 12.38 -14.89 -1.03
CA MET A 28 10.91 -14.98 -0.91
C MET A 28 10.45 -15.60 0.41
N ALA A 29 11.18 -16.56 0.97
CA ALA A 29 10.93 -17.12 2.29
C ALA A 29 11.25 -16.12 3.42
N SER A 30 12.25 -15.25 3.23
CA SER A 30 12.47 -14.10 4.12
C SER A 30 11.43 -12.98 3.91
N LEU A 31 10.91 -12.82 2.70
CA LEU A 31 9.84 -11.87 2.35
C LEU A 31 8.43 -12.37 2.74
N ALA A 32 8.30 -13.63 3.18
CA ALA A 32 7.08 -14.17 3.79
C ALA A 32 6.89 -13.69 5.24
N THR A 33 7.59 -12.65 5.66
CA THR A 33 7.24 -11.87 6.86
C THR A 33 6.12 -10.88 6.50
N ASN A 34 5.04 -10.90 7.30
CA ASN A 34 3.82 -10.07 7.20
C ASN A 34 4.01 -8.56 6.91
N THR A 35 5.20 -8.02 7.15
CA THR A 35 5.61 -6.64 6.85
C THR A 35 5.67 -6.32 5.36
N SER A 36 5.98 -7.28 4.48
CA SER A 36 5.97 -7.07 3.03
C SER A 36 4.54 -6.84 2.53
N ASN A 37 3.58 -7.62 3.03
CA ASN A 37 2.18 -7.57 2.61
C ASN A 37 1.53 -6.22 2.95
N PHE A 38 1.89 -5.60 4.08
CA PHE A 38 1.42 -4.28 4.48
C PHE A 38 1.85 -3.17 3.49
N LEU A 39 3.12 -3.17 3.05
CA LEU A 39 3.64 -2.14 2.13
C LEU A 39 2.99 -2.19 0.74
N PHE A 40 2.37 -3.32 0.38
CA PHE A 40 1.62 -3.48 -0.86
C PHE A 40 0.09 -3.34 -0.69
N GLN A 41 -0.39 -3.04 0.52
CA GLN A 41 -1.81 -2.78 0.75
C GLN A 41 -2.25 -1.54 -0.05
N LYS A 42 -3.30 -1.70 -0.85
CA LYS A 42 -3.82 -0.65 -1.75
C LYS A 42 -4.08 0.69 -1.03
N TRP A 43 -4.55 0.63 0.21
CA TRP A 43 -4.86 1.80 1.03
C TRP A 43 -3.61 2.55 1.50
N TYR A 44 -2.54 1.82 1.83
CA TYR A 44 -1.26 2.42 2.19
C TYR A 44 -0.64 3.13 0.98
N ILE A 45 -0.64 2.48 -0.19
CA ILE A 45 -0.16 3.10 -1.43
C ILE A 45 -0.98 4.34 -1.80
N ARG A 46 -2.31 4.30 -1.66
CA ARG A 46 -3.17 5.46 -1.88
C ARG A 46 -2.84 6.60 -0.92
N TYR A 47 -2.72 6.31 0.38
CA TYR A 47 -2.26 7.27 1.38
C TYR A 47 -0.95 7.96 0.97
N LEU A 48 0.05 7.20 0.53
CA LEU A 48 1.34 7.76 0.11
C LEU A 48 1.22 8.74 -1.06
N SER A 49 0.30 8.49 -2.00
CA SER A 49 0.09 9.35 -3.17
C SER A 49 -0.76 10.57 -2.82
N GLU A 50 -1.94 10.37 -2.22
CA GLU A 50 -2.92 11.44 -2.04
C GLU A 50 -2.43 12.52 -1.06
N VAL A 51 -1.65 12.15 -0.03
CA VAL A 51 -1.07 13.15 0.88
C VAL A 51 0.04 13.95 0.20
N ALA A 52 0.90 13.28 -0.59
CA ALA A 52 1.96 13.96 -1.33
C ALA A 52 1.41 14.91 -2.41
N ASP A 53 0.28 14.53 -3.03
CA ASP A 53 -0.43 15.35 -4.01
C ASP A 53 -1.30 16.43 -3.36
N GLY A 54 -1.39 16.47 -2.02
CA GLY A 54 -2.24 17.41 -1.28
C GLY A 54 -3.74 17.18 -1.43
N ARG A 55 -4.15 16.00 -1.94
CA ARG A 55 -5.56 15.61 -2.14
C ARG A 55 -6.18 14.90 -0.94
N LEU A 56 -5.36 14.45 0.00
CA LEU A 56 -5.82 13.88 1.26
C LEU A 56 -5.35 14.73 2.43
N GLU A 57 -6.31 15.36 3.12
CA GLU A 57 -6.08 15.93 4.43
C GLU A 57 -6.10 14.83 5.48
N LEU A 58 -5.07 14.80 6.33
CA LEU A 58 -4.94 13.79 7.38
C LEU A 58 -5.66 14.24 8.65
N PRO A 59 -6.32 13.31 9.36
CA PRO A 59 -6.95 13.62 10.64
C PRO A 59 -5.88 14.08 11.66
N PRO A 60 -6.27 14.88 12.67
CA PRO A 60 -5.40 15.20 13.80
C PRO A 60 -4.82 13.94 14.48
N TYR A 61 -3.74 14.12 15.23
CA TYR A 61 -3.19 13.02 16.02
C TYR A 61 -4.17 12.58 17.11
N GLU A 62 -4.34 11.26 17.25
CA GLU A 62 -4.99 10.68 18.43
C GLU A 62 -4.01 10.70 19.59
N GLU A 63 -4.44 11.17 20.75
CA GLU A 63 -3.66 11.10 21.99
C GLU A 63 -3.93 9.80 22.73
N ARG A 64 -2.89 9.27 23.36
CA ARG A 64 -2.99 8.15 24.30
C ARG A 64 -3.23 8.64 25.71
N GLU A 65 -3.52 7.72 26.62
CA GLU A 65 -3.73 8.00 28.05
C GLU A 65 -2.55 8.74 28.71
N ASP A 66 -1.33 8.56 28.19
CA ASP A 66 -0.13 9.24 28.67
C ASP A 66 0.12 10.62 28.02
N GLY A 67 -0.82 11.10 27.19
CA GLY A 67 -0.71 12.33 26.41
C GLY A 67 0.25 12.25 25.23
N SER A 68 0.78 11.06 24.91
CA SER A 68 1.60 10.88 23.71
C SER A 68 0.75 10.68 22.46
N ILE A 69 1.21 11.21 21.33
CA ILE A 69 0.51 11.04 20.05
C ILE A 69 0.69 9.63 19.50
N LYS A 70 -0.37 9.10 18.89
CA LYS A 70 -0.36 7.82 18.21
C LYS A 70 0.08 7.97 16.75
N ILE A 71 1.23 7.36 16.45
CA ILE A 71 1.76 7.22 15.10
C ILE A 71 1.48 5.79 14.62
N TYR A 72 0.86 5.66 13.45
CA TYR A 72 0.55 4.34 12.89
C TYR A 72 1.75 3.70 12.22
N TYR A 73 1.76 2.38 12.16
CA TYR A 73 2.84 1.65 11.50
C TYR A 73 2.98 2.09 10.03
N GLY A 74 4.20 2.42 9.63
CA GLY A 74 4.53 2.86 8.28
C GLY A 74 4.13 4.31 7.95
N GLU A 75 3.67 5.12 8.93
CA GLU A 75 3.32 6.53 8.70
C GLU A 75 4.57 7.35 8.31
N LEU A 76 4.43 8.23 7.31
CA LEU A 76 5.55 8.98 6.69
C LEU A 76 5.26 10.46 6.46
N PHE A 77 4.15 11.00 6.95
CA PHE A 77 3.76 12.40 6.76
C PHE A 77 3.43 13.04 8.11
N CYS A 78 3.73 14.32 8.23
CA CYS A 78 3.43 15.10 9.44
C CYS A 78 1.97 15.54 9.42
N ARG A 79 1.25 15.33 10.53
CA ARG A 79 -0.17 15.73 10.67
C ARG A 79 -0.36 16.96 11.56
N VAL A 80 0.73 17.60 11.98
CA VAL A 80 0.66 18.81 12.79
C VAL A 80 0.06 19.93 11.93
N PRO A 81 -0.99 20.62 12.42
CA PRO A 81 -1.58 21.76 11.73
C PRO A 81 -0.51 22.79 11.35
N ASP A 82 -0.65 23.38 10.16
CA ASP A 82 0.23 24.43 9.64
C ASP A 82 1.72 24.05 9.52
N CYS A 83 2.05 22.75 9.60
CA CYS A 83 3.41 22.31 9.33
C CYS A 83 3.73 22.48 7.85
N SER A 84 4.74 23.30 7.53
CA SER A 84 5.25 23.49 6.17
C SER A 84 5.79 22.22 5.48
N LYS A 85 5.97 21.13 6.24
CA LYS A 85 6.44 19.83 5.78
C LYS A 85 5.36 18.74 5.86
N SER A 86 4.08 19.10 6.03
CA SER A 86 2.96 18.15 6.13
C SER A 86 2.85 17.23 4.92
N GLN A 87 3.04 17.76 3.71
CA GLN A 87 3.01 17.01 2.45
C GLN A 87 4.37 16.39 2.08
N LYS A 88 5.43 16.61 2.88
CA LYS A 88 6.74 16.02 2.61
C LYS A 88 6.75 14.58 3.09
N LYS A 89 6.88 13.64 2.15
CA LYS A 89 7.10 12.23 2.47
C LYS A 89 8.48 12.02 3.11
N TYR A 90 8.50 11.54 4.34
CA TYR A 90 9.71 11.04 4.99
C TYR A 90 10.07 9.64 4.47
N THR A 91 11.35 9.28 4.53
CA THR A 91 11.83 7.97 4.06
C THR A 91 11.56 6.83 5.04
N ALA A 92 11.41 7.16 6.33
CA ALA A 92 11.12 6.20 7.40
C ALA A 92 10.32 6.88 8.51
N THR A 93 9.53 6.10 9.25
CA THR A 93 8.75 6.59 10.40
C THR A 93 9.65 7.16 11.50
N ASN A 94 10.87 6.65 11.67
CA ASN A 94 11.83 7.24 12.61
C ASN A 94 12.22 8.68 12.22
N ASN A 95 12.36 8.95 10.92
CA ASN A 95 12.67 10.31 10.44
C ASN A 95 11.47 11.24 10.62
N LEU A 96 10.25 10.73 10.45
CA LEU A 96 9.04 11.46 10.81
C LEU A 96 9.01 11.77 12.31
N ARG A 97 9.35 10.81 13.17
CA ARG A 97 9.41 11.02 14.63
C ARG A 97 10.42 12.09 15.02
N THR A 98 11.64 12.05 14.49
CA THR A 98 12.63 13.11 14.70
C THR A 98 12.13 14.47 14.23
N HIS A 99 11.36 14.53 13.13
CA HIS A 99 10.70 15.76 12.75
C HIS A 99 9.61 16.19 13.74
N LEU A 100 8.83 15.25 14.27
CA LEU A 100 7.77 15.55 15.24
C LEU A 100 8.32 16.16 16.54
N GLU A 101 9.52 15.76 16.96
CA GLU A 101 10.24 16.37 18.10
C GLU A 101 10.57 17.86 17.88
N THR A 102 10.57 18.35 16.63
CA THR A 102 10.79 19.78 16.34
C THR A 102 9.56 20.64 16.60
N HIS A 103 8.38 20.02 16.82
CA HIS A 103 7.18 20.71 17.26
C HIS A 103 7.15 20.73 18.79
N GLY A 104 7.06 21.91 19.39
CA GLY A 104 7.24 22.10 20.84
C GLY A 104 6.20 21.42 21.74
N ASP A 105 5.00 21.16 21.21
CA ASP A 105 3.86 20.67 21.99
C ASP A 105 3.59 19.17 21.82
N ILE A 106 4.50 18.43 21.18
CA ILE A 106 4.28 17.01 20.85
C ILE A 106 5.04 16.10 21.80
N LYS A 107 4.27 15.28 22.52
CA LYS A 107 4.81 14.16 23.28
C LYS A 107 4.80 12.90 22.42
N LEU A 108 5.97 12.31 22.20
CA LEU A 108 6.11 11.04 21.47
C LEU A 108 6.22 9.88 22.46
N GLN A 109 5.54 8.76 22.16
CA GLN A 109 5.81 7.49 22.84
C GLN A 109 7.28 7.12 22.66
N GLU A 110 7.92 6.53 23.66
CA GLU A 110 9.26 5.94 23.52
C GLU A 110 9.34 5.03 22.29
N GLY A 111 10.44 5.14 21.52
CA GLY A 111 10.59 4.45 20.24
C GLY A 111 10.51 2.93 20.39
N ASN A 112 9.99 2.24 19.36
CA ASN A 112 10.01 0.78 19.35
C ASN A 112 11.45 0.28 19.50
N SER A 113 11.69 -0.56 20.50
CA SER A 113 12.87 -1.42 20.55
C SER A 113 12.86 -2.29 19.30
N GLY A 114 13.96 -2.25 18.52
CA GLY A 114 14.04 -2.92 17.23
C GLY A 114 13.61 -4.40 17.31
N GLY A 115 12.96 -4.88 16.26
CA GLY A 115 12.44 -6.25 16.22
C GLY A 115 11.30 -6.43 15.23
N ARG A 116 10.79 -7.66 15.14
CA ARG A 116 9.62 -7.96 14.30
C ARG A 116 8.38 -7.28 14.89
N VAL A 117 7.71 -6.46 14.07
CA VAL A 117 6.48 -5.78 14.48
C VAL A 117 5.36 -6.79 14.72
N PRO A 118 4.61 -6.67 15.83
CA PRO A 118 3.46 -7.53 16.11
C PRO A 118 2.37 -7.41 15.03
N GLN A 119 1.69 -8.52 14.71
CA GLN A 119 0.63 -8.52 13.71
C GLN A 119 -0.50 -7.55 14.04
N LYS A 120 -0.88 -7.48 15.32
CA LYS A 120 -1.91 -6.56 15.82
C LYS A 120 -1.62 -5.10 15.43
N THR A 121 -0.35 -4.68 15.50
CA THR A 121 0.08 -3.33 15.11
C THR A 121 -0.09 -3.08 13.61
N VAL A 122 0.19 -4.10 12.78
CA VAL A 122 -0.03 -4.04 11.33
C VAL A 122 -1.52 -3.98 10.99
N ASP A 123 -2.35 -4.74 11.70
CA ASP A 123 -3.81 -4.78 11.47
C ASP A 123 -4.48 -3.46 11.89
N GLU A 124 -4.08 -2.88 13.02
CA GLU A 124 -4.55 -1.57 13.47
C GLU A 124 -4.18 -0.48 12.46
N ALA A 125 -2.95 -0.48 11.95
CA ALA A 125 -2.53 0.46 10.92
C ALA A 125 -3.34 0.26 9.63
N THR A 126 -3.56 -0.99 9.21
CA THR A 126 -4.38 -1.31 8.03
C THR A 126 -5.81 -0.77 8.16
N LYS A 127 -6.43 -0.90 9.34
CA LYS A 127 -7.76 -0.34 9.60
C LYS A 127 -7.76 1.18 9.50
N TRP A 128 -6.73 1.84 10.01
CA TRP A 128 -6.60 3.30 9.93
C TRP A 128 -6.46 3.79 8.49
N TYR A 129 -5.54 3.21 7.68
CA TYR A 129 -5.40 3.61 6.27
C TYR A 129 -6.65 3.35 5.45
N LYS A 130 -7.39 2.30 5.77
CA LYS A 130 -8.72 2.05 5.22
C LYS A 130 -9.65 3.21 5.54
N TRP A 131 -9.83 3.49 6.83
CA TRP A 131 -10.76 4.50 7.36
C TRP A 131 -10.56 5.90 6.77
N LEU A 132 -9.32 6.29 6.45
CA LEU A 132 -9.02 7.57 5.77
C LEU A 132 -9.84 7.81 4.49
N PHE A 133 -10.32 6.74 3.85
CA PHE A 133 -11.09 6.80 2.60
C PHE A 133 -12.54 6.36 2.75
N TYR A 134 -13.03 6.01 3.95
CA TYR A 134 -14.43 5.59 4.16
C TYR A 134 -15.42 6.76 4.25
N ALA A 135 -14.96 8.01 4.47
CA ALA A 135 -15.83 9.18 4.54
C ALA A 135 -16.35 9.67 3.17
N VAL A 136 -16.03 8.97 2.07
CA VAL A 136 -16.34 9.38 0.68
C VAL A 136 -17.32 8.42 -0.03
N ASP A 137 -17.75 7.34 0.64
CA ASP A 137 -18.77 6.44 0.10
C ASP A 137 -20.11 6.67 0.83
N PRO A 138 -21.08 7.39 0.23
CA PRO A 138 -22.43 7.44 0.76
C PRO A 138 -23.01 6.02 0.78
N GLN A 139 -23.30 5.53 1.98
CA GLN A 139 -24.28 4.46 2.16
C GLN A 139 -25.65 5.00 1.74
N ASP A 140 -26.17 4.49 0.63
CA ASP A 140 -27.58 4.68 0.30
C ASP A 140 -28.43 3.68 1.12
N GLY A 141 -29.44 4.23 1.81
CA GLY A 141 -30.68 3.51 2.14
C GLY A 141 -30.93 3.12 3.60
N GLY A 142 -31.55 4.02 4.36
CA GLY A 142 -32.36 3.64 5.54
C GLY A 142 -32.53 4.74 6.58
N GLY A 143 -33.50 5.63 6.39
CA GLY A 143 -33.66 6.85 7.19
C GLY A 143 -34.22 6.69 8.61
N ALA A 144 -33.91 7.67 9.46
CA ALA A 144 -34.82 8.40 10.35
C ALA A 144 -34.08 9.54 11.07
N SER A 145 -34.68 10.73 11.06
CA SER A 145 -34.26 12.02 11.63
C SER A 145 -33.78 11.96 13.10
N THR A 146 -32.88 12.81 13.60
CA THR A 146 -33.07 14.25 13.83
C THR A 146 -31.76 14.95 14.25
N SER A 147 -31.49 16.09 13.62
CA SER A 147 -30.97 17.36 14.18
C SER A 147 -29.80 17.37 15.18
N ALA A 148 -28.62 17.86 14.76
CA ALA A 148 -28.10 19.17 15.17
C ALA A 148 -26.71 19.44 14.56
N ASP A 149 -26.56 20.67 14.09
CA ASP A 149 -25.45 21.38 13.46
C ASP A 149 -24.02 21.07 13.93
N THR A 150 -23.09 20.93 12.99
CA THR A 150 -22.02 21.94 12.78
C THR A 150 -21.46 21.80 11.36
N HIS A 151 -21.51 22.89 10.62
CA HIS A 151 -21.00 23.05 9.26
C HIS A 151 -19.49 22.76 9.16
N PHE A 152 -19.12 21.83 8.29
CA PHE A 152 -17.88 21.95 7.51
C PHE A 152 -18.19 21.58 6.06
N VAL A 153 -18.57 22.59 5.28
CA VAL A 153 -18.68 22.48 3.82
C VAL A 153 -17.32 22.80 3.23
N CYS A 154 -16.64 21.77 2.74
CA CYS A 154 -15.84 21.91 1.54
C CYS A 154 -16.33 20.87 0.54
N ALA A 155 -17.22 21.35 -0.33
CA ALA A 155 -17.54 20.70 -1.57
C ALA A 155 -16.26 20.65 -2.41
N MET A 156 -15.69 19.46 -2.56
CA MET A 156 -14.84 19.13 -3.69
C MET A 156 -15.48 17.93 -4.38
N SER A 157 -15.84 18.19 -5.63
CA SER A 157 -16.63 17.37 -6.53
C SER A 157 -16.16 15.91 -6.56
N VAL A 158 -17.12 15.01 -6.45
CA VAL A 158 -16.96 13.60 -6.82
C VAL A 158 -16.55 13.57 -8.29
N ASP A 159 -15.27 13.29 -8.58
CA ASP A 159 -14.89 13.02 -9.95
C ASP A 159 -15.44 11.64 -10.30
N ALA A 160 -16.48 11.64 -11.13
CA ALA A 160 -17.12 10.50 -11.76
C ALA A 160 -16.18 9.79 -12.78
N GLY A 161 -14.89 9.66 -12.47
CA GLY A 161 -13.84 9.32 -13.43
C GLY A 161 -13.20 7.96 -13.26
N THR A 162 -13.38 7.25 -12.13
CA THR A 162 -12.68 5.97 -11.92
C THR A 162 -13.44 4.83 -12.62
N PRO A 163 -12.87 4.18 -13.63
CA PRO A 163 -13.57 3.13 -14.37
C PRO A 163 -13.84 1.92 -13.47
N SER A 164 -15.01 1.28 -13.64
CA SER A 164 -15.29 0.01 -12.98
C SER A 164 -14.26 -1.06 -13.34
N LEU A 165 -13.90 -1.87 -12.33
CA LEU A 165 -12.98 -2.98 -12.51
C LEU A 165 -13.58 -4.00 -13.50
N PRO A 166 -12.92 -4.31 -14.62
CA PRO A 166 -13.40 -5.33 -15.53
C PRO A 166 -13.38 -6.69 -14.85
N VAL A 167 -14.57 -7.26 -14.61
CA VAL A 167 -14.76 -8.62 -14.07
C VAL A 167 -15.41 -9.52 -15.12
N LYS A 168 -15.18 -10.82 -15.00
CA LYS A 168 -15.87 -11.85 -15.77
C LYS A 168 -17.22 -12.16 -15.12
N LYS A 169 -18.02 -12.99 -15.79
CA LYS A 169 -19.31 -13.48 -15.25
C LYS A 169 -19.17 -14.26 -13.94
N ASP A 170 -18.01 -14.86 -13.69
CA ASP A 170 -17.69 -15.61 -12.46
C ASP A 170 -17.24 -14.70 -11.30
N GLY A 171 -17.24 -13.37 -11.48
CA GLY A 171 -16.78 -12.40 -10.47
C GLY A 171 -15.26 -12.24 -10.39
N THR A 172 -14.48 -13.06 -11.11
CA THR A 172 -13.02 -12.93 -11.17
C THR A 172 -12.60 -11.78 -12.08
N VAL A 173 -11.42 -11.22 -11.83
CA VAL A 173 -10.90 -10.09 -12.60
C VAL A 173 -10.63 -10.51 -14.05
N HIS A 174 -11.16 -9.72 -14.99
CA HIS A 174 -10.89 -9.88 -16.41
C HIS A 174 -9.53 -9.25 -16.78
N VAL A 175 -8.45 -9.93 -16.40
CA VAL A 175 -7.04 -9.49 -16.50
C VAL A 175 -6.70 -8.82 -17.84
N THR A 176 -7.12 -9.39 -18.98
CA THR A 176 -6.85 -8.83 -20.31
C THR A 176 -7.47 -7.44 -20.50
N ASN A 177 -8.71 -7.24 -20.05
CA ASN A 177 -9.44 -5.99 -20.19
C ASN A 177 -8.92 -4.94 -19.21
N MET A 178 -8.56 -5.37 -18.00
CA MET A 178 -7.90 -4.52 -17.02
C MET A 178 -6.57 -3.99 -17.58
N ARG A 179 -5.72 -4.86 -18.15
CA ARG A 179 -4.45 -4.44 -18.79
C ARG A 179 -4.67 -3.48 -19.96
N LYS A 180 -5.74 -3.68 -20.75
CA LYS A 180 -6.10 -2.79 -21.85
C LYS A 180 -6.45 -1.39 -21.33
N LYS A 181 -7.33 -1.28 -20.32
CA LYS A 181 -7.68 0.00 -19.70
C LYS A 181 -6.48 0.69 -19.05
N VAL A 182 -5.60 -0.07 -18.39
CA VAL A 182 -4.34 0.47 -17.85
C VAL A 182 -3.46 1.06 -18.95
N ALA A 183 -3.38 0.42 -20.12
CA ALA A 183 -2.65 0.93 -21.27
C ALA A 183 -3.33 2.16 -21.90
N GLU A 184 -4.66 2.19 -21.96
CA GLU A 184 -5.45 3.37 -22.39
C GLU A 184 -5.23 4.57 -21.45
N MET A 185 -5.00 4.31 -20.15
CA MET A 185 -4.58 5.30 -19.15
C MET A 185 -3.07 5.65 -19.24
N GLY A 186 -2.36 5.22 -20.27
CA GLY A 186 -0.95 5.56 -20.52
C GLY A 186 0.06 4.84 -19.60
N ARG A 187 -0.34 3.77 -18.90
CA ARG A 187 0.54 3.01 -18.00
C ARG A 187 1.11 1.76 -18.70
N LYS A 188 2.36 1.40 -18.38
CA LYS A 188 3.05 0.22 -18.95
C LYS A 188 2.78 -1.03 -18.12
N VAL A 189 2.45 -2.15 -18.75
CA VAL A 189 2.32 -3.45 -18.04
C VAL A 189 3.62 -4.24 -18.20
N PRO A 190 4.24 -4.76 -17.12
CA PRO A 190 3.75 -4.83 -15.74
C PRO A 190 3.92 -3.54 -14.92
N CYS A 191 3.13 -3.39 -13.85
CA CYS A 191 3.36 -2.36 -12.83
C CYS A 191 4.67 -2.61 -12.08
N SER A 192 5.17 -1.58 -11.39
CA SER A 192 6.39 -1.67 -10.57
C SER A 192 6.33 -2.73 -9.47
N SER A 193 5.14 -3.07 -8.98
CA SER A 193 4.94 -4.08 -7.93
C SER A 193 4.82 -5.51 -8.47
N CYS A 194 4.72 -5.70 -9.79
CA CYS A 194 4.60 -7.01 -10.41
C CYS A 194 5.89 -7.38 -11.12
N GLY A 195 6.44 -8.56 -10.82
CA GLY A 195 7.72 -9.00 -11.38
C GLY A 195 7.71 -9.25 -12.89
N ASN A 196 6.55 -9.56 -13.48
CA ASN A 196 6.43 -9.78 -14.92
C ASN A 196 5.01 -9.49 -15.43
N ARG A 197 4.88 -9.38 -16.77
CA ARG A 197 3.61 -9.11 -17.46
C ARG A 197 2.55 -10.16 -17.15
N ASN A 198 2.90 -11.43 -16.96
CA ASN A 198 1.94 -12.51 -16.76
C ASN A 198 1.28 -12.48 -15.39
N ASP A 199 1.97 -11.96 -14.37
CA ASP A 199 1.47 -11.86 -13.00
C ASP A 199 0.75 -10.54 -12.71
N CYS A 200 1.02 -9.51 -13.50
CA CYS A 200 0.39 -8.20 -13.35
C CYS A 200 -1.13 -8.26 -13.63
N CYS A 201 -1.93 -7.55 -12.82
CA CYS A 201 -3.40 -7.45 -12.91
C CYS A 201 -4.17 -8.74 -12.54
N LYS A 202 -3.56 -9.71 -11.85
CA LYS A 202 -4.24 -10.93 -11.37
C LYS A 202 -4.72 -10.83 -9.93
N ASP A 203 -3.84 -10.33 -9.05
CA ASP A 203 -4.03 -10.36 -7.61
C ASP A 203 -4.21 -8.93 -7.08
N ILE A 204 -5.37 -8.67 -6.46
CA ILE A 204 -5.73 -7.37 -5.90
C ILE A 204 -4.78 -6.91 -4.79
N ASN A 205 -4.15 -7.86 -4.08
CA ASN A 205 -3.26 -7.57 -2.96
C ASN A 205 -1.81 -7.35 -3.42
N LYS A 206 -1.47 -7.67 -4.68
CA LYS A 206 -0.11 -7.54 -5.22
C LYS A 206 0.02 -6.49 -6.31
N CYS A 207 -1.01 -6.32 -7.12
CA CYS A 207 -0.94 -5.47 -8.30
C CYS A 207 -1.35 -4.02 -7.99
N ALA A 208 -0.41 -3.09 -8.17
CA ALA A 208 -0.64 -1.67 -7.91
C ALA A 208 -1.76 -1.07 -8.77
N TYR A 209 -2.09 -1.64 -9.93
CA TYR A 209 -3.13 -1.09 -10.81
C TYR A 209 -4.56 -1.28 -10.33
N PHE A 210 -4.82 -2.08 -9.29
CA PHE A 210 -6.18 -2.17 -8.73
C PHE A 210 -6.66 -0.85 -8.14
N VAL A 211 -5.77 0.05 -7.74
CA VAL A 211 -6.14 1.40 -7.28
C VAL A 211 -6.73 2.29 -8.37
N LEU A 212 -6.54 1.93 -9.64
CA LEU A 212 -7.02 2.70 -10.80
C LEU A 212 -8.48 2.37 -11.16
N PHE A 213 -9.10 1.43 -10.44
CA PHE A 213 -10.44 0.95 -10.73
C PHE A 213 -11.30 1.01 -9.48
N ASP A 214 -12.58 1.32 -9.67
CA ASP A 214 -13.57 1.05 -8.64
C ASP A 214 -13.72 -0.47 -8.51
N CYS A 215 -13.24 -0.97 -7.37
CA CYS A 215 -13.16 -2.40 -7.10
C CYS A 215 -14.39 -2.93 -6.37
N GLY A 216 -15.39 -2.12 -5.99
CA GLY A 216 -16.56 -2.57 -5.23
C GLY A 216 -16.26 -3.50 -4.02
N ASN A 217 -17.31 -4.12 -3.47
CA ASN A 217 -17.17 -5.20 -2.48
C ASN A 217 -16.85 -6.55 -3.17
N ILE A 218 -15.75 -6.63 -3.93
CA ILE A 218 -15.34 -7.91 -4.52
C ILE A 218 -14.66 -8.77 -3.44
N THR A 219 -15.42 -9.73 -2.91
CA THR A 219 -14.92 -10.80 -2.06
C THR A 219 -14.18 -11.82 -2.94
N LEU A 220 -12.86 -11.67 -3.10
CA LEU A 220 -12.04 -12.68 -3.78
C LEU A 220 -11.61 -13.72 -2.76
N GLU A 221 -12.29 -14.87 -2.74
CA GLU A 221 -11.74 -16.05 -2.09
C GLU A 221 -10.46 -16.50 -2.83
N PRO A 222 -9.43 -16.91 -2.09
CA PRO A 222 -8.20 -17.41 -2.70
C PRO A 222 -8.51 -18.72 -3.44
N THR A 223 -8.47 -18.66 -4.77
CA THR A 223 -8.51 -19.87 -5.60
C THR A 223 -7.21 -20.64 -5.38
N ASN A 224 -7.29 -21.71 -4.58
CA ASN A 224 -6.28 -22.76 -4.56
C ASN A 224 -6.27 -23.41 -5.95
N GLY A 225 -5.31 -23.03 -6.77
CA GLY A 225 -5.09 -23.65 -8.08
C GLY A 225 -4.50 -25.05 -7.90
N ASN A 226 -5.23 -26.04 -8.41
CA ASN A 226 -4.71 -27.37 -8.75
C ASN A 226 -4.30 -27.35 -10.23
#